data_AF-A0A925N428-F1
#
_entry.id   AF-A0A925N428-F1
#
_cell.length_a   1.000
_cell.length_b   1.000
_cell.length_c   1.000
_cell.angle_alpha   90.00
_cell.angle_beta   90.00
_cell.angle_gamma   90.00
#
_symmetry.space_group_name_H-M   'P 1'
#
loop_
_entity.id
_entity.type
_entity.pdbx_description
1 polymer ?
#
loop_
_entity_poly.entity_id
_entity_poly.type
_entity_poly.pdbx_seq_one_letter_code
_entity_poly.pdbx_strand_id
1 'polypeptide(L)'
;EHWHPPVETYSALAGTGIDVLWQKILDHRTAMNASGEFTDRRRQQQVKWMWSMLEQRMMARLRADPAIRGKVKKIEAEVADGRVAPALAAEQIADMLK
;
A
#
# COMPACT_ATOMS: atom_id res chain seq x y z
N GLU A 1 20.23 11.30 6.06
CA GLU A 1 20.17 9.87 5.72
C GLU A 1 21.27 9.15 6.49
N HIS A 2 20.92 8.29 7.45
CA HIS A 2 21.88 7.65 8.37
C HIS A 2 22.37 6.27 7.90
N TRP A 3 22.10 5.91 6.65
CA TRP A 3 22.52 4.65 6.06
C TRP A 3 22.73 4.82 4.55
N HIS A 4 23.85 4.29 4.04
CA HIS A 4 24.10 4.17 2.61
C HIS A 4 23.96 2.70 2.21
N PRO A 5 23.03 2.35 1.29
CA PRO A 5 22.82 0.97 0.89
C PRO A 5 24.10 0.32 0.34
N PRO A 6 24.65 -0.71 0.99
CA PRO A 6 25.82 -1.42 0.47
C PRO A 6 25.40 -2.35 -0.67
N VAL A 7 26.35 -2.67 -1.55
CA VAL A 7 26.19 -3.67 -2.62
C VAL A 7 27.05 -4.87 -2.25
N GLU A 8 26.42 -6.03 -2.08
CA GLU A 8 27.08 -7.29 -1.69
C GLU A 8 26.72 -8.40 -2.68
N THR A 9 27.67 -9.29 -2.97
CA THR A 9 27.43 -10.51 -3.76
C THR A 9 27.28 -11.71 -2.85
N TYR A 10 26.32 -12.59 -3.14
CA TYR A 10 26.11 -13.84 -2.39
C TYR A 10 25.59 -14.96 -3.30
N SER A 11 25.69 -16.20 -2.83
CA SER A 11 25.09 -17.37 -3.49
C SER A 11 24.20 -18.11 -2.51
N ALA A 12 22.88 -18.02 -2.70
CA ALA A 12 21.92 -18.77 -1.89
C ALA A 12 22.11 -20.29 -2.03
N LEU A 13 22.46 -20.76 -3.24
CA LEU A 13 22.67 -22.18 -3.52
C LEU A 13 23.92 -22.73 -2.84
N ALA A 14 25.02 -21.96 -2.85
CA ALA A 14 26.29 -22.38 -2.26
C ALA A 14 26.45 -21.97 -0.79
N GLY A 15 25.52 -21.19 -0.24
CA GLY A 15 25.59 -20.63 1.12
C GLY A 15 26.59 -19.48 1.29
N THR A 16 27.38 -19.15 0.25
CA THR A 16 28.44 -18.13 0.32
C THR A 16 27.85 -16.73 0.51
N GLY A 17 28.35 -15.97 1.49
CA GLY A 17 28.01 -14.56 1.71
C GLY A 17 26.68 -14.31 2.42
N ILE A 18 25.97 -15.35 2.86
CA ILE A 18 24.71 -15.21 3.61
C ILE A 18 24.96 -14.59 5.00
N ASP A 19 26.05 -14.97 5.65
CA ASP A 19 26.51 -14.42 6.92
C ASP A 19 26.86 -12.93 6.80
N VAL A 20 27.58 -12.56 5.74
CA VAL A 20 27.91 -11.17 5.43
C VAL A 20 26.64 -10.35 5.19
N LEU A 21 25.70 -10.87 4.38
CA LEU A 21 24.40 -10.24 4.15
C LEU A 21 23.64 -10.02 5.47
N TRP A 22 23.60 -11.03 6.34
CA TRP A 22 22.95 -10.92 7.64
C TRP A 22 23.59 -9.85 8.53
N GLN A 23 24.91 -9.77 8.53
CA GLN A 23 25.62 -8.72 9.26
C GLN A 23 25.24 -7.32 8.75
N LYS A 24 25.13 -7.12 7.42
CA LYS A 24 24.67 -5.84 6.87
C LYS A 24 23.24 -5.48 7.28
N ILE A 25 22.36 -6.46 7.43
CA ILE A 25 20.99 -6.25 7.95
C ILE A 25 21.03 -5.76 9.41
N LEU A 26 21.90 -6.35 10.24
CA LEU A 26 22.09 -5.93 11.63
C LEU A 26 22.71 -4.53 11.72
N ASP A 27 23.71 -4.23 10.89
CA ASP A 27 24.35 -2.91 10.82
C ASP A 27 23.32 -1.83 10.45
N HIS A 28 22.48 -2.09 9.43
CA HIS A 28 21.37 -1.21 9.06
C HIS A 28 20.41 -1.01 10.23
N ARG A 29 19.99 -2.09 10.90
CA ARG A 29 19.10 -1.99 12.07
C ARG A 29 19.72 -1.13 13.17
N THR A 30 21.00 -1.28 13.45
CA THR A 30 21.71 -0.50 14.47
C THR A 30 21.75 0.98 14.09
N ALA A 31 22.18 1.30 12.88
CA ALA A 31 22.26 2.68 12.38
C ALA A 31 20.90 3.38 12.41
N MET A 32 19.84 2.68 11.98
CA MET A 32 18.47 3.20 11.95
C MET A 32 17.83 3.36 13.34
N ASN A 33 18.20 2.53 14.31
CA ASN A 33 17.74 2.71 15.69
C ASN A 33 18.48 3.86 16.38
N ALA A 34 19.79 3.98 16.17
CA ALA A 34 20.59 5.06 16.73
C ALA A 34 20.12 6.45 16.26
N SER A 35 19.66 6.55 15.01
CA SER A 35 19.09 7.79 14.47
C SER A 35 17.62 8.04 14.84
N GLY A 36 16.95 7.09 15.50
CA GLY A 36 15.50 7.14 15.77
C GLY A 36 14.61 6.87 14.55
N GLU A 37 15.15 6.90 13.32
CA GLU A 37 14.40 6.73 12.08
C GLU A 37 13.67 5.38 12.00
N PHE A 38 14.18 4.32 12.64
CA PHE A 38 13.53 3.01 12.65
C PHE A 38 12.11 3.06 13.23
N THR A 39 11.95 3.72 14.38
CA THR A 39 10.66 3.83 15.07
C THR A 39 9.70 4.71 14.29
N ASP A 40 10.18 5.84 13.75
CA ASP A 40 9.34 6.76 13.00
C ASP A 40 8.88 6.16 11.66
N ARG A 41 9.76 5.48 10.94
CA ARG A 41 9.38 4.72 9.73
C ARG A 41 8.32 3.68 10.05
N ARG A 42 8.44 2.97 11.18
CA ARG A 42 7.43 1.98 11.60
C ARG A 42 6.08 2.62 11.90
N ARG A 43 6.04 3.75 12.59
CA ARG A 43 4.80 4.51 12.84
C ARG A 43 4.13 4.93 11.52
N GLN A 44 4.91 5.47 10.59
CA GLN A 44 4.41 5.86 9.27
C GLN A 44 3.87 4.66 8.48
N GLN A 45 4.56 3.51 8.52
CA GLN A 45 4.11 2.27 7.90
C GLN A 45 2.79 1.79 8.49
N GLN A 46 2.59 1.87 9.81
CA GLN A 46 1.33 1.49 10.44
C GLN A 46 0.16 2.37 9.98
N VAL A 47 0.39 3.69 9.86
CA VAL A 47 -0.62 4.62 9.31
C VAL A 47 -0.93 4.28 7.85
N LYS A 48 0.10 4.03 7.02
CA LYS A 48 -0.09 3.62 5.62
C LYS A 48 -0.86 2.30 5.51
N TRP A 49 -0.55 1.33 6.38
CA TRP A 49 -1.25 0.05 6.44
C TRP A 49 -2.72 0.26 6.81
N MET A 50 -3.02 1.09 7.82
CA MET A 50 -4.38 1.43 8.21
C MET A 50 -5.19 1.98 7.01
N TRP A 51 -4.63 2.92 6.26
CA TRP A 51 -5.27 3.46 5.05
C TRP A 51 -5.49 2.40 3.97
N SER A 52 -4.50 1.51 3.76
CA SER A 52 -4.62 0.41 2.80
C SER A 52 -5.77 -0.54 3.18
N MET A 53 -5.92 -0.86 4.46
CA MET A 53 -7.02 -1.69 4.97
C MET A 53 -8.39 -1.00 4.79
N LEU A 54 -8.45 0.32 5.02
CA LEU A 54 -9.68 1.09 4.83
C LEU A 54 -10.11 1.07 3.36
N GLU A 55 -9.20 1.37 2.44
CA GLU A 55 -9.45 1.34 0.99
C GLU A 55 -9.93 -0.04 0.54
N GLN A 56 -9.21 -1.10 0.94
CA GLN A 56 -9.61 -2.48 0.65
C GLN A 56 -11.01 -2.79 1.15
N ARG A 57 -11.37 -2.35 2.35
CA ARG A 57 -12.69 -2.59 2.94
C ARG A 57 -13.80 -1.81 2.22
N MET A 58 -13.54 -0.57 1.82
CA MET A 58 -14.48 0.23 1.03
C MET A 58 -14.75 -0.41 -0.33
N MET A 59 -13.68 -0.80 -1.03
CA MET A 59 -13.80 -1.49 -2.33
C MET A 59 -14.50 -2.85 -2.21
N ALA A 60 -14.24 -3.59 -1.12
CA ALA A 60 -14.94 -4.84 -0.85
C ALA A 60 -16.45 -4.63 -0.64
N ARG A 61 -16.87 -3.57 0.07
CA ARG A 61 -18.29 -3.25 0.29
C ARG A 61 -19.00 -2.91 -1.03
N LEU A 62 -18.37 -2.13 -1.91
CA LEU A 62 -18.91 -1.82 -3.25
C LEU A 62 -19.16 -3.10 -4.09
N ARG A 63 -18.28 -4.10 -3.95
CA ARG A 63 -18.36 -5.35 -4.74
C ARG A 63 -19.32 -6.37 -4.14
N ALA A 64 -19.44 -6.42 -2.81
CA ALA A 64 -20.19 -7.45 -2.10
C ALA A 64 -21.72 -7.26 -2.20
N ASP A 65 -22.21 -6.02 -2.16
CA ASP A 65 -23.65 -5.74 -2.23
C ASP A 65 -24.15 -5.76 -3.69
N PRO A 66 -25.06 -6.70 -4.06
CA PRO A 66 -25.60 -6.79 -5.42
C PRO A 66 -26.33 -5.51 -5.88
N ALA A 67 -27.02 -4.82 -4.98
CA ALA A 67 -27.75 -3.60 -5.29
C ALA A 67 -26.79 -2.43 -5.57
N ILE A 68 -25.73 -2.28 -4.77
CA ILE A 68 -24.70 -1.25 -5.00
C ILE A 68 -23.94 -1.56 -6.30
N ARG A 69 -23.52 -2.80 -6.50
CA ARG A 69 -22.83 -3.23 -7.73
C ARG A 69 -23.64 -2.96 -8.99
N GLY A 70 -24.96 -3.17 -8.96
CA GLY A 70 -25.85 -2.83 -10.07
C GLY A 70 -25.86 -1.33 -10.39
N LYS A 71 -25.92 -0.49 -9.35
CA LYS A 71 -25.87 0.98 -9.50
C LYS A 71 -24.52 1.47 -10.02
N VAL A 72 -23.41 0.94 -9.50
CA VAL A 72 -22.04 1.27 -9.95
C VAL A 72 -21.89 0.98 -11.45
N LYS A 73 -22.30 -0.21 -11.91
CA LYS A 73 -22.26 -0.55 -13.35
C LYS A 73 -23.06 0.40 -14.23
N LYS A 74 -24.22 0.87 -13.75
CA LYS A 74 -25.03 1.85 -14.47
C LYS A 74 -24.30 3.19 -14.57
N ILE A 75 -23.71 3.66 -13.49
CA ILE A 75 -22.95 4.90 -13.44
C ILE A 75 -21.72 4.82 -14.38
N GLU A 76 -21.00 3.69 -14.37
CA GLU A 76 -19.87 3.45 -15.29
C GLU A 76 -20.30 3.58 -16.76
N ALA A 77 -21.46 3.02 -17.13
CA ALA A 77 -22.00 3.16 -18.48
C ALA A 77 -22.39 4.61 -18.82
N GLU A 78 -23.01 5.34 -17.88
CA GLU A 78 -23.36 6.74 -18.09
C GLU A 78 -22.14 7.65 -18.27
N VAL A 79 -21.01 7.35 -17.60
CA VAL A 79 -19.73 8.03 -17.81
C VAL A 79 -19.15 7.69 -19.18
N ALA A 80 -19.13 6.41 -19.55
CA ALA A 80 -18.62 5.95 -20.85
C ALA A 80 -19.38 6.58 -22.03
N ASP A 81 -20.69 6.77 -21.87
CA ASP A 81 -21.56 7.42 -22.85
C ASP A 81 -21.51 8.96 -22.81
N GLY A 82 -20.70 9.55 -21.91
CA GLY A 82 -20.55 11.00 -21.78
C GLY A 82 -21.75 11.73 -21.15
N ARG A 83 -22.68 10.99 -20.53
CA ARG A 83 -23.88 11.56 -19.89
C ARG A 83 -23.61 12.13 -18.50
N VAL A 84 -22.60 11.59 -17.81
CA VAL A 84 -22.19 12.02 -16.47
C VAL A 84 -20.68 12.27 -16.46
N ALA A 85 -20.27 13.39 -15.87
CA ALA A 85 -18.85 13.70 -15.71
C ALA A 85 -18.20 12.73 -14.69
N PRO A 86 -16.95 12.28 -14.90
CA PRO A 86 -16.28 11.33 -14.00
C PRO A 86 -16.24 11.78 -12.53
N ALA A 87 -16.02 13.06 -12.27
CA ALA A 87 -15.99 13.61 -10.90
C ALA A 87 -17.34 13.45 -10.19
N LEU A 88 -18.45 13.74 -10.89
CA LEU A 88 -19.80 13.60 -10.34
C LEU A 88 -20.17 12.12 -10.12
N ALA A 89 -19.77 11.24 -11.04
CA ALA A 89 -19.95 9.80 -10.88
C ALA A 89 -19.21 9.24 -9.66
N ALA A 90 -17.97 9.70 -9.42
CA ALA A 90 -17.20 9.30 -8.24
C ALA A 90 -17.88 9.72 -6.93
N GLU A 91 -18.41 10.95 -6.85
CA GLU A 91 -19.19 11.43 -5.70
C GLU A 91 -20.45 10.57 -5.47
N GLN A 92 -21.20 10.27 -6.53
CA GLN A 92 -22.38 9.41 -6.43
C GLN A 92 -22.04 8.02 -5.90
N ILE A 93 -20.91 7.43 -6.32
CA ILE A 93 -20.45 6.13 -5.81
C ILE A 93 -20.00 6.25 -4.35
N ALA A 94 -19.30 7.33 -3.98
CA ALA A 94 -18.88 7.58 -2.61
C ALA A 94 -20.07 7.73 -1.65
N ASP A 95 -21.15 8.38 -2.10
CA ASP A 95 -22.39 8.52 -1.33
C ASP A 95 -23.07 7.17 -1.03
N MET A 96 -22.89 6.16 -1.88
CA MET A 96 -23.42 4.80 -1.63
C MET A 96 -22.67 4.05 -0.53
N LEU A 97 -21.48 4.53 -0.14
CA LEU A 97 -20.66 3.96 0.94
C LEU A 97 -20.89 4.59 2.31
N LYS A 98 -21.66 5.68 2.38
CA LYS A 98 -22.16 6.23 3.65
C LYS A 98 -23.04 5.20 4.38
#